data_AF-A0A7S2PN68-F1
#
_entry.id   AF-A0A7S2PN68-F1
#
_cell.length_a   1.000
_cell.length_b   1.000
_cell.length_c   1.000
_cell.angle_alpha   90.00
_cell.angle_beta   90.00
_cell.angle_gamma   90.00
#
_symmetry.space_group_name_H-M   'P 1'
#
loop_
_entity.id
_entity.type
_entity.pdbx_description
1 polymer ?
#
loop_
_entity_poly.entity_id
_entity_poly.type
_entity_poly.pdbx_seq_one_letter_code
_entity_poly.pdbx_strand_id
1 'polypeptide(L)'
;MKFALHLILAASCPTTSLAYLPSLPNSHTTTHHRRHSTTRLHYQPGKDDSSNSSSSDSSNIWTVLANTERWISDTLDKSNKAANDRNQKLREEIEQKAKMHFADDKTSNKSSESGRMQPQDNPYARKEVSYVCETGGELCMVVGGIFRRVREARELGESHGKNADLRIGDAPIGTMRQTNVVVIPNCDEIAQFRTFDTLIQAINQARRRAREFVVKMDKDQTNDGNNLGKDWVVSINCAHLHPQYGMQTPEEQLTSMKHEEEEGEVDLNLQEYKKQRDEARRSPYPSVIVEVQSTPPPDFGAAAAAATEAKAASEEPKPDDDVTSDDVKKLEALFGMSAATKKADDPFYDALGEAFGNKQIAAQTPLTLAQNWVLENDPAFNQESSTFTKSNTHHVDAAYEYVFNNLAMLNAQEPKRGQKSYIVLPKFLPTSATSFDRFAGQVSNIIRVMPSLKEKVVVSTFHPEHVMASTRCPVPVLVITWK
;
A
#
# COMPACT_ATOMS: atom_id res chain seq x y z
N MET A 1 -10.78 32.44 -55.90
CA MET A 1 -11.16 31.05 -56.25
C MET A 1 -10.03 30.12 -55.80
N LYS A 2 -10.39 29.06 -55.04
CA LYS A 2 -9.67 27.76 -54.81
C LYS A 2 -8.26 27.83 -54.16
N PHE A 3 -8.16 27.67 -52.84
CA PHE A 3 -8.06 26.43 -52.01
C PHE A 3 -6.63 25.91 -51.81
N ALA A 4 -6.23 25.83 -50.54
CA ALA A 4 -5.01 25.24 -50.00
C ALA A 4 -5.24 23.76 -49.65
N LEU A 5 -4.17 22.94 -49.63
CA LEU A 5 -4.19 21.65 -48.96
C LEU A 5 -2.81 21.30 -48.37
N HIS A 6 -2.85 20.95 -47.09
CA HIS A 6 -1.75 20.48 -46.25
C HIS A 6 -1.34 19.04 -46.59
N LEU A 7 -0.05 18.73 -46.42
CA LEU A 7 0.46 17.36 -46.33
C LEU A 7 0.97 17.13 -44.90
N ILE A 8 0.30 16.24 -44.19
CA ILE A 8 0.61 15.82 -42.81
C ILE A 8 1.59 14.63 -42.86
N LEU A 9 2.67 14.73 -42.08
CA LEU A 9 3.57 13.64 -41.75
C LEU A 9 2.84 12.58 -40.89
N ALA A 10 2.86 11.33 -41.33
CA ALA A 10 2.55 10.18 -40.48
C ALA A 10 3.85 9.70 -39.80
N ALA A 11 3.93 9.83 -38.48
CA ALA A 11 4.90 9.11 -37.65
C ALA A 11 4.14 8.04 -36.85
N SER A 12 4.41 6.78 -37.20
CA SER A 12 3.86 5.58 -36.57
C SER A 12 4.51 5.32 -35.21
N CYS A 13 3.72 5.26 -34.15
CA CYS A 13 4.13 4.68 -32.86
C CYS A 13 4.06 3.14 -32.93
N PRO A 14 5.04 2.39 -32.39
CA PRO A 14 4.91 0.95 -32.27
C PRO A 14 3.96 0.57 -31.12
N THR A 15 2.90 -0.15 -31.46
CA THR A 15 2.02 -0.89 -30.54
C THR A 15 2.78 -2.08 -29.95
N THR A 16 2.93 -2.13 -28.64
CA THR A 16 3.38 -3.34 -27.93
C THR A 16 2.21 -4.30 -27.78
N SER A 17 2.27 -5.42 -28.51
CA SER A 17 1.34 -6.54 -28.41
C SER A 17 1.47 -7.24 -27.06
N LEU A 18 0.31 -7.48 -26.44
CA LEU A 18 0.08 -8.47 -25.39
C LEU A 18 0.44 -9.87 -25.91
N ALA A 19 1.57 -10.41 -25.47
CA ALA A 19 1.93 -11.80 -25.69
C ALA A 19 1.60 -12.64 -24.45
N TYR A 20 0.72 -13.60 -24.69
CA TYR A 20 0.42 -14.84 -23.96
C TYR A 20 1.54 -15.34 -23.03
N LEU A 21 1.21 -15.57 -21.76
CA LEU A 21 2.04 -16.36 -20.83
C LEU A 21 1.80 -17.86 -21.07
N PRO A 22 2.85 -18.68 -21.29
CA PRO A 22 2.73 -20.13 -21.16
C PRO A 22 2.78 -20.55 -19.68
N SER A 23 1.96 -21.54 -19.34
CA SER A 23 1.90 -22.21 -18.05
C SER A 23 3.24 -22.85 -17.67
N LEU A 24 3.69 -22.63 -16.43
CA LEU A 24 4.85 -23.31 -15.88
C LEU A 24 4.47 -24.71 -15.33
N PRO A 25 5.36 -25.70 -15.46
CA PRO A 25 5.09 -27.08 -15.09
C PRO A 25 5.19 -27.31 -13.58
N ASN A 26 4.32 -28.21 -13.13
CA ASN A 26 4.24 -28.79 -11.80
C ASN A 26 5.33 -29.86 -11.66
N SER A 27 6.20 -29.78 -10.66
CA SER A 27 7.07 -30.92 -10.30
C SER A 27 7.66 -30.91 -8.88
N HIS A 28 7.40 -32.06 -8.24
CA HIS A 28 8.19 -32.80 -7.25
C HIS A 28 8.33 -32.30 -5.81
N THR A 29 7.53 -32.96 -4.97
CA THR A 29 7.77 -33.28 -3.56
C THR A 29 9.19 -33.80 -3.31
N THR A 30 9.96 -33.06 -2.50
CA THR A 30 11.17 -33.57 -1.84
C THR A 30 10.98 -33.45 -0.32
N THR A 31 10.88 -34.61 0.32
CA THR A 31 10.97 -34.79 1.76
C THR A 31 12.41 -34.48 2.22
N HIS A 32 12.61 -33.38 2.95
CA HIS A 32 13.86 -33.10 3.65
C HIS A 32 13.67 -32.59 5.07
N HIS A 33 14.54 -33.10 5.94
CA HIS A 33 14.62 -32.90 7.37
C HIS A 33 14.58 -31.44 7.82
N ARG A 34 13.81 -31.23 8.89
CA ARG A 34 13.60 -30.02 9.67
C ARG A 34 14.93 -29.57 10.32
N ARG A 35 15.78 -28.86 9.59
CA ARG A 35 16.79 -27.97 10.16
C ARG A 35 16.18 -26.57 10.26
N HIS A 36 16.14 -26.03 11.47
CA HIS A 36 15.76 -24.66 11.76
C HIS A 36 16.80 -23.72 11.13
N SER A 37 16.56 -23.32 9.87
CA SER A 37 17.35 -22.29 9.19
C SER A 37 16.54 -21.01 9.09
N THR A 38 17.27 -19.94 9.32
CA THR A 38 16.99 -18.50 9.34
C THR A 38 16.24 -17.98 8.12
N THR A 39 15.64 -16.78 8.29
CA THR A 39 15.17 -15.84 7.27
C THR A 39 15.53 -16.24 5.83
N ARG A 40 14.54 -16.66 5.03
CA ARG A 40 14.76 -16.98 3.61
C ARG A 40 14.68 -15.70 2.80
N LEU A 41 15.72 -15.47 2.02
CA LEU A 41 15.92 -14.25 1.28
C LEU A 41 15.43 -14.45 -0.16
N HIS A 42 14.40 -13.70 -0.54
CA HIS A 42 13.88 -13.65 -1.89
C HIS A 42 14.33 -12.35 -2.54
N TYR A 43 15.26 -12.46 -3.50
CA TYR A 43 15.64 -11.33 -4.35
C TYR A 43 14.67 -11.29 -5.54
N GLN A 44 13.95 -10.18 -5.69
CA GLN A 44 13.16 -9.92 -6.89
C GLN A 44 13.99 -9.02 -7.82
N PRO A 45 14.69 -9.56 -8.81
CA PRO A 45 15.37 -8.73 -9.80
C PRO A 45 14.33 -7.83 -10.47
N GLY A 46 14.62 -6.53 -10.55
CA GLY A 46 13.88 -5.62 -11.42
C GLY A 46 13.86 -6.22 -12.82
N LYS A 47 12.69 -6.25 -13.44
CA LYS A 47 12.51 -6.79 -14.78
C LYS A 47 13.06 -5.75 -15.77
N ASP A 48 14.38 -5.69 -15.89
CA ASP A 48 15.07 -4.75 -16.78
C ASP A 48 15.12 -5.33 -18.20
N ASP A 49 14.02 -5.14 -18.94
CA ASP A 49 13.97 -5.34 -20.39
C ASP A 49 14.61 -4.12 -21.10
N SER A 50 15.91 -3.90 -20.94
CA SER A 50 16.66 -2.97 -21.80
C SER A 50 18.16 -3.29 -21.80
N SER A 51 18.61 -3.90 -22.88
CA SER A 51 20.01 -4.17 -23.17
C SER A 51 20.75 -2.88 -23.54
N ASN A 52 21.99 -2.75 -23.06
CA ASN A 52 23.00 -1.71 -23.32
C ASN A 52 22.91 -0.38 -22.53
N SER A 53 23.38 -0.37 -21.27
CA SER A 53 24.38 0.62 -20.79
C SER A 53 24.97 0.27 -19.41
N SER A 54 26.28 0.51 -19.25
CA SER A 54 27.10 0.57 -18.02
C SER A 54 26.87 -0.44 -16.89
N SER A 55 27.67 -1.53 -16.86
CA SER A 55 27.72 -2.54 -15.79
C SER A 55 28.32 -2.07 -14.44
N SER A 56 28.48 -0.76 -14.23
CA SER A 56 29.05 -0.17 -13.01
C SER A 56 28.02 -0.13 -11.88
N ASP A 57 26.79 0.27 -12.18
CA ASP A 57 25.81 0.63 -11.14
C ASP A 57 25.15 -0.58 -10.46
N SER A 58 25.02 -1.71 -11.17
CA SER A 58 24.44 -2.93 -10.59
C SER A 58 25.30 -3.51 -9.46
N SER A 59 26.63 -3.35 -9.54
CA SER A 59 27.56 -3.78 -8.48
C SER A 59 27.37 -3.02 -7.16
N ASN A 60 26.91 -1.76 -7.23
CA ASN A 60 26.66 -0.93 -6.06
C ASN A 60 25.37 -1.34 -5.35
N ILE A 61 24.32 -1.71 -6.09
CA ILE A 61 23.03 -2.15 -5.52
C ILE A 61 23.21 -3.34 -4.57
N TRP A 62 23.96 -4.36 -4.98
CA TRP A 62 24.19 -5.55 -4.16
C TRP A 62 24.96 -5.23 -2.89
N THR A 63 25.93 -4.33 -2.99
CA THR A 63 26.73 -3.88 -1.84
C THR A 63 25.87 -3.09 -0.86
N VAL A 64 25.00 -2.19 -1.35
CA VAL A 64 24.05 -1.41 -0.53
C VAL A 64 23.08 -2.33 0.22
N LEU A 65 22.51 -3.32 -0.49
CA LEU A 65 21.57 -4.27 0.11
C LEU A 65 22.26 -5.16 1.16
N ALA A 66 23.42 -5.73 0.84
CA ALA A 66 24.20 -6.55 1.75
C ALA A 66 24.64 -5.77 3.00
N ASN A 67 25.07 -4.52 2.84
CA ASN A 67 25.41 -3.65 3.96
C ASN A 67 24.20 -3.34 4.85
N THR A 68 23.02 -3.14 4.24
CA THR A 68 21.78 -2.89 4.98
C THR A 68 21.34 -4.15 5.73
N GLU A 69 21.40 -5.32 5.10
CA GLU A 69 21.07 -6.61 5.74
C GLU A 69 22.01 -6.91 6.92
N ARG A 70 23.32 -6.73 6.71
CA ARG A 70 24.32 -6.89 7.78
C ARG A 70 24.04 -5.94 8.93
N TRP A 71 23.74 -4.68 8.64
CA TRP A 71 23.37 -3.70 9.66
C TRP A 71 22.13 -4.11 10.45
N ILE A 72 21.06 -4.59 9.79
CA ILE A 72 19.86 -5.08 10.48
C ILE A 72 20.21 -6.27 11.38
N SER A 73 20.97 -7.23 10.87
CA SER A 73 21.39 -8.42 11.63
C SER A 73 22.19 -8.02 12.88
N ASP A 74 23.21 -7.16 12.73
CA ASP A 74 24.02 -6.67 13.83
C ASP A 74 23.18 -5.89 14.87
N THR A 75 22.20 -5.11 14.40
CA THR A 75 21.29 -4.34 15.27
C THR A 75 20.36 -5.25 16.06
N LEU A 76 19.79 -6.28 15.41
CA LEU A 76 18.93 -7.27 16.06
C LEU A 76 19.72 -8.12 17.07
N ASP A 77 20.94 -8.53 16.75
CA ASP A 77 21.80 -9.31 17.65
C ASP A 77 22.19 -8.49 18.89
N LYS A 78 22.56 -7.21 18.71
CA LYS A 78 22.79 -6.30 19.83
C LYS A 78 21.55 -6.12 20.70
N SER A 79 20.38 -5.92 20.08
CA SER A 79 19.11 -5.77 20.80
C SER A 79 18.73 -7.04 21.58
N ASN A 80 18.89 -8.22 20.97
CA ASN A 80 18.58 -9.50 21.60
C ASN A 80 19.53 -9.79 22.76
N LYS A 81 20.83 -9.51 22.59
CA LYS A 81 21.81 -9.62 23.66
C LYS A 81 21.46 -8.70 24.83
N ALA A 82 21.16 -7.42 24.57
CA ALA A 82 20.76 -6.47 25.60
C ALA A 82 19.48 -6.89 26.34
N ALA A 83 18.49 -7.45 25.63
CA ALA A 83 17.27 -7.97 26.23
C ALA A 83 17.54 -9.21 27.11
N ASN A 84 18.39 -10.13 26.66
CA ASN A 84 18.78 -11.31 27.42
C ASN A 84 19.57 -10.92 28.68
N ASP A 85 20.49 -9.97 28.58
CA ASP A 85 21.26 -9.46 29.72
C ASP A 85 20.34 -8.79 30.76
N ARG A 86 19.33 -8.02 30.33
CA ARG A 86 18.31 -7.44 31.22
C ARG A 86 17.48 -8.52 31.91
N ASN A 87 17.03 -9.53 31.17
CA ASN A 87 16.27 -10.65 31.74
C ASN A 87 17.11 -11.46 32.74
N GLN A 88 18.41 -11.62 32.47
CA GLN A 88 19.34 -12.29 33.38
C GLN A 88 19.52 -11.48 34.66
N LYS A 89 19.78 -10.17 34.56
CA LYS A 89 19.89 -9.28 35.74
C LYS A 89 18.62 -9.28 36.58
N LEU A 90 17.44 -9.24 35.95
CA LEU A 90 16.15 -9.30 36.65
C LEU A 90 16.00 -10.63 37.40
N ARG A 91 16.40 -11.75 36.80
CA ARG A 91 16.40 -13.07 37.45
C ARG A 91 17.34 -13.11 38.64
N GLU A 92 18.55 -12.58 38.50
CA GLU A 92 19.53 -12.49 39.58
C GLU A 92 19.03 -11.60 40.74
N GLU A 93 18.37 -10.48 40.44
CA GLU A 93 17.79 -9.59 41.45
C GLU A 93 16.61 -10.25 42.19
N ILE A 94 15.72 -10.94 41.47
CA ILE A 94 14.62 -11.71 42.09
C ILE A 94 15.19 -12.81 42.98
N GLU A 95 16.24 -13.52 42.55
CA GLU A 95 16.88 -14.55 43.34
C GLU A 95 17.58 -13.98 44.59
N GLN A 96 18.25 -12.83 44.48
CA GLN A 96 18.85 -12.13 45.62
C GLN A 96 17.80 -11.65 46.62
N LYS A 97 16.70 -11.04 46.14
CA LYS A 97 15.58 -10.62 46.99
C LYS A 97 14.94 -11.82 47.69
N ALA A 98 14.74 -12.94 46.99
CA ALA A 98 14.25 -14.18 47.58
C ALA A 98 15.20 -14.72 48.67
N LYS A 99 16.52 -14.68 48.44
CA LYS A 99 17.53 -15.08 49.44
C LYS A 99 17.53 -14.18 50.69
N MET A 100 17.34 -12.87 50.52
CA MET A 100 17.27 -11.95 51.67
C MET A 100 15.96 -12.13 52.46
N HIS A 101 14.83 -12.37 51.78
CA HIS A 101 13.54 -12.57 52.45
C HIS A 101 13.45 -13.90 53.24
N PHE A 102 14.27 -14.90 52.90
CA PHE A 102 14.36 -16.17 53.64
C PHE A 102 15.23 -16.11 54.90
N ALA A 103 15.96 -15.02 55.14
CA ALA A 103 16.75 -14.85 56.34
C ALA A 103 15.91 -14.48 57.59
N ASP A 104 14.73 -13.88 57.39
CA ASP A 104 13.88 -13.39 58.48
C ASP A 104 12.66 -14.28 58.82
N ASP A 105 12.25 -15.21 57.94
CA ASP A 105 11.10 -16.10 58.19
C ASP A 105 11.52 -17.57 58.26
N LYS A 106 12.11 -17.95 59.39
CA LYS A 106 12.38 -19.34 59.75
C LYS A 106 11.17 -19.99 60.43
N THR A 107 9.96 -19.91 59.87
CA THR A 107 8.83 -20.74 60.33
C THR A 107 7.78 -21.02 59.25
N SER A 108 7.77 -22.29 58.83
CA SER A 108 6.65 -23.04 58.24
C SER A 108 6.45 -23.08 56.71
N ASN A 109 6.54 -24.33 56.22
CA ASN A 109 5.77 -24.99 55.18
C ASN A 109 5.93 -24.67 53.67
N LYS A 110 6.66 -25.61 53.03
CA LYS A 110 6.18 -26.61 52.03
C LYS A 110 5.27 -26.16 50.87
N SER A 111 5.87 -26.38 49.69
CA SER A 111 5.31 -26.97 48.46
C SER A 111 4.24 -26.18 47.70
N SER A 112 4.70 -25.48 46.66
CA SER A 112 3.94 -25.33 45.41
C SER A 112 4.87 -25.43 44.22
N GLU A 113 4.65 -26.50 43.46
CA GLU A 113 5.38 -26.96 42.28
C GLU A 113 5.16 -25.97 41.12
N SER A 114 6.20 -25.21 40.77
CA SER A 114 6.16 -24.25 39.67
C SER A 114 6.21 -24.99 38.32
N GLY A 115 5.07 -25.06 37.64
CA GLY A 115 4.98 -25.57 36.28
C GLY A 115 5.96 -24.85 35.35
N ARG A 116 6.87 -25.62 34.75
CA ARG A 116 7.71 -25.18 33.63
C ARG A 116 6.77 -24.81 32.47
N MET A 117 6.42 -23.53 32.35
CA MET A 117 5.89 -22.99 31.09
C MET A 117 6.94 -23.30 30.01
N GLN A 118 6.60 -24.18 29.08
CA GLN A 118 7.41 -24.35 27.89
C GLN A 118 7.49 -22.97 27.20
N PRO A 119 8.66 -22.58 26.67
CA PRO A 119 8.80 -21.33 25.96
C PRO A 119 7.82 -21.37 24.78
N GLN A 120 6.76 -20.58 24.85
CA GLN A 120 5.89 -20.34 23.70
C GLN A 120 6.80 -19.90 22.55
N ASP A 121 6.73 -20.63 21.44
CA ASP A 121 7.43 -20.25 20.21
C ASP A 121 7.17 -18.76 19.97
N ASN A 122 8.26 -18.00 19.87
CA ASN A 122 8.19 -16.56 19.78
C ASN A 122 7.22 -16.18 18.62
N PRO A 123 6.11 -15.46 18.88
CA PRO A 123 5.15 -15.10 17.84
C PRO A 123 5.76 -14.19 16.75
N TYR A 124 7.00 -13.73 16.94
CA TYR A 124 7.81 -13.01 15.97
C TYR A 124 8.84 -13.87 15.22
N ALA A 125 8.89 -15.19 15.44
CA ALA A 125 9.99 -16.06 15.02
C ALA A 125 10.14 -16.27 13.51
N ARG A 126 9.21 -15.80 12.66
CA ARG A 126 9.33 -15.89 11.20
C ARG A 126 8.72 -14.65 10.53
N LYS A 127 9.43 -13.52 10.63
CA LYS A 127 9.16 -12.38 9.76
C LYS A 127 9.92 -12.58 8.46
N GLU A 128 9.21 -12.80 7.38
CA GLU A 128 9.80 -12.69 6.04
C GLU A 128 10.06 -11.20 5.80
N VAL A 129 11.35 -10.86 5.77
CA VAL A 129 11.84 -9.52 5.45
C VAL A 129 12.41 -9.58 4.05
N SER A 130 11.80 -8.86 3.11
CA SER A 130 12.36 -8.66 1.78
C SER A 130 13.09 -7.31 1.73
N TYR A 131 14.13 -7.25 0.92
CA TYR A 131 14.92 -6.05 0.72
C TYR A 131 14.80 -5.60 -0.72
N VAL A 132 14.59 -4.31 -0.90
CA VAL A 132 14.43 -3.65 -2.19
C VAL A 132 15.34 -2.44 -2.21
N CYS A 133 16.02 -2.20 -3.33
CA CYS A 133 16.74 -0.96 -3.56
C CYS A 133 15.97 -0.10 -4.56
N GLU A 134 15.68 1.15 -4.21
CA GLU A 134 15.21 2.15 -5.17
C GLU A 134 16.39 2.99 -5.65
N THR A 135 16.73 2.80 -6.91
CA THR A 135 17.93 3.37 -7.54
C THR A 135 17.71 4.76 -8.12
N GLY A 136 16.45 5.21 -8.19
CA GLY A 136 16.10 6.52 -8.72
C GLY A 136 16.75 7.65 -7.91
N GLY A 137 17.51 8.51 -8.59
CA GLY A 137 18.11 9.69 -7.96
C GLY A 137 17.11 10.83 -7.76
N GLU A 138 16.08 10.91 -8.61
CA GLU A 138 15.04 11.92 -8.50
C GLU A 138 14.00 11.60 -7.44
N LEU A 139 13.67 12.59 -6.60
CA LEU A 139 12.72 12.40 -5.50
C LEU A 139 11.32 12.00 -5.98
N CYS A 140 10.88 12.46 -7.15
CA CYS A 140 9.61 12.03 -7.77
C CYS A 140 9.56 10.52 -8.01
N MET A 141 10.65 9.96 -8.57
CA MET A 141 10.76 8.52 -8.83
C MET A 141 10.75 7.74 -7.52
N VAL A 142 11.44 8.24 -6.50
CA VAL A 142 11.45 7.62 -5.16
C VAL A 142 10.04 7.59 -4.57
N VAL A 143 9.28 8.69 -4.62
CA VAL A 143 7.90 8.75 -4.12
C VAL A 143 7.00 7.80 -4.91
N GLY A 144 7.13 7.78 -6.24
CA GLY A 144 6.43 6.81 -7.11
C GLY A 144 6.74 5.36 -6.72
N GLY A 145 8.03 5.05 -6.49
CA GLY A 145 8.50 3.75 -6.01
C GLY A 145 7.92 3.36 -4.64
N ILE A 146 7.86 4.28 -3.68
CA ILE A 146 7.22 4.03 -2.38
C ILE A 146 5.75 3.66 -2.55
N PHE A 147 4.99 4.42 -3.35
CA PHE A 147 3.58 4.11 -3.61
C PHE A 147 3.38 2.80 -4.36
N ARG A 148 4.28 2.46 -5.30
CA ARG A 148 4.33 1.14 -5.94
C ARG A 148 4.46 0.03 -4.89
N ARG A 149 5.38 0.16 -3.93
CA ARG A 149 5.56 -0.84 -2.87
C ARG A 149 4.36 -0.92 -1.93
N VAL A 150 3.71 0.21 -1.64
CA VAL A 150 2.46 0.21 -0.87
C VAL A 150 1.33 -0.50 -1.63
N ARG A 151 1.22 -0.27 -2.93
CA ARG A 151 0.24 -0.95 -3.79
C ARG A 151 0.49 -2.46 -3.84
N GLU A 152 1.72 -2.88 -4.13
CA GLU A 152 2.11 -4.30 -4.16
C GLU A 152 1.80 -4.99 -2.81
N ALA A 153 2.15 -4.34 -1.71
CA ALA A 153 1.86 -4.85 -0.37
C ALA A 153 0.35 -4.99 -0.12
N ARG A 154 -0.46 -4.05 -0.62
CA ARG A 154 -1.92 -4.12 -0.54
C ARG A 154 -2.47 -5.29 -1.34
N GLU A 155 -2.11 -5.38 -2.61
CA GLU A 155 -2.56 -6.42 -3.54
C GLU A 155 -2.22 -7.80 -2.99
N LEU A 156 -1.05 -7.95 -2.37
CA LEU A 156 -0.65 -9.16 -1.66
C LEU A 156 -1.58 -9.48 -0.47
N GLY A 157 -1.87 -8.48 0.38
CA GLY A 157 -2.76 -8.64 1.54
C GLY A 157 -4.18 -9.03 1.16
N GLU A 158 -4.72 -8.41 0.11
CA GLU A 158 -6.06 -8.70 -0.41
C GLU A 158 -6.11 -10.07 -1.10
N SER A 159 -5.05 -10.43 -1.85
CA SER A 159 -4.94 -11.74 -2.49
C SER A 159 -4.84 -12.86 -1.45
N HIS A 160 -4.14 -12.64 -0.34
CA HIS A 160 -4.09 -13.59 0.77
C HIS A 160 -5.48 -13.86 1.33
N GLY A 161 -6.26 -12.80 1.59
CA GLY A 161 -7.63 -12.94 2.10
C GLY A 161 -8.52 -13.75 1.17
N LYS A 162 -8.55 -13.38 -0.13
CA LYS A 162 -9.30 -14.11 -1.16
C LYS A 162 -8.90 -15.58 -1.25
N ASN A 163 -7.61 -15.88 -1.20
CA ASN A 163 -7.11 -17.25 -1.27
C ASN A 163 -7.42 -18.06 -0.01
N ALA A 164 -7.48 -17.40 1.15
CA ALA A 164 -7.84 -18.06 2.40
C ALA A 164 -9.34 -18.37 2.46
N ASP A 165 -10.19 -17.48 1.93
CA ASP A 165 -11.65 -17.72 1.82
C ASP A 165 -11.97 -18.89 0.88
N LEU A 166 -11.15 -19.12 -0.15
CA LEU A 166 -11.29 -20.29 -1.04
C LEU A 166 -10.88 -21.62 -0.37
N ARG A 167 -10.22 -21.59 0.79
CA ARG A 167 -9.70 -22.77 1.49
C ARG A 167 -10.53 -23.19 2.71
N ILE A 168 -11.73 -22.65 2.87
CA ILE A 168 -12.64 -23.00 3.98
C ILE A 168 -12.93 -24.50 3.93
N GLY A 169 -12.33 -25.28 4.85
CA GLY A 169 -12.51 -26.73 4.93
C GLY A 169 -11.50 -27.47 5.82
N ASP A 170 -10.19 -27.30 5.62
CA ASP A 170 -9.21 -28.27 6.13
C ASP A 170 -8.02 -27.71 6.95
N ALA A 171 -7.88 -26.38 7.10
CA ALA A 171 -6.77 -25.81 7.86
C ALA A 171 -7.14 -24.51 8.60
N PRO A 172 -6.54 -24.24 9.77
CA PRO A 172 -6.72 -22.97 10.46
C PRO A 172 -6.27 -21.82 9.55
N ILE A 173 -7.14 -20.83 9.42
CA ILE A 173 -6.92 -19.63 8.61
C ILE A 173 -5.76 -18.84 9.22
N GLY A 174 -4.62 -18.82 8.52
CA GLY A 174 -3.43 -18.10 8.95
C GLY A 174 -3.49 -16.61 8.67
N THR A 175 -3.05 -15.79 9.62
CA THR A 175 -2.73 -14.37 9.37
C THR A 175 -1.50 -14.26 8.48
N MET A 176 -1.45 -13.26 7.61
CA MET A 176 -0.24 -12.93 6.85
C MET A 176 0.41 -11.68 7.41
N ARG A 177 1.74 -11.69 7.54
CA ARG A 177 2.56 -10.52 7.82
C ARG A 177 3.83 -10.57 6.98
N GLN A 178 4.05 -9.54 6.16
CA GLN A 178 5.28 -9.41 5.37
C GLN A 178 5.86 -8.01 5.54
N THR A 179 7.18 -7.93 5.65
CA THR A 179 7.92 -6.67 5.77
C THR A 179 8.84 -6.49 4.56
N ASN A 180 8.76 -5.33 3.91
CA ASN A 180 9.64 -4.94 2.81
C ASN A 180 10.45 -3.73 3.25
N VAL A 181 11.78 -3.83 3.21
CA VAL A 181 12.71 -2.75 3.50
C VAL A 181 13.18 -2.15 2.17
N VAL A 182 12.74 -0.93 1.89
CA VAL A 182 13.07 -0.17 0.68
C VAL A 182 14.22 0.77 0.99
N VAL A 183 15.40 0.49 0.43
CA VAL A 183 16.64 1.26 0.62
C VAL A 183 16.79 2.27 -0.51
N ILE A 184 17.06 3.54 -0.20
CA ILE A 184 17.13 4.63 -1.17
C ILE A 184 18.51 5.30 -1.10
N PRO A 185 19.54 4.72 -1.74
CA PRO A 185 20.92 5.18 -1.59
C PRO A 185 21.25 6.45 -2.41
N ASN A 186 20.52 6.71 -3.50
CA ASN A 186 20.98 7.64 -4.55
C ASN A 186 20.23 8.99 -4.57
N CYS A 187 19.39 9.29 -3.58
CA CYS A 187 18.55 10.49 -3.60
C CYS A 187 19.06 11.54 -2.59
N ASP A 188 19.82 12.52 -3.09
CA ASP A 188 20.45 13.55 -2.27
C ASP A 188 19.45 14.45 -1.53
N GLU A 189 18.26 14.68 -2.11
CA GLU A 189 17.22 15.53 -1.50
C GLU A 189 16.72 14.99 -0.15
N ILE A 190 16.80 13.68 0.05
CA ILE A 190 16.39 13.00 1.29
C ILE A 190 17.58 12.55 2.14
N ALA A 191 18.81 12.95 1.81
CA ALA A 191 19.96 12.72 2.66
C ALA A 191 19.85 13.49 4.00
N GLN A 192 19.02 14.53 4.03
CA GLN A 192 18.66 15.25 5.25
C GLN A 192 17.44 14.62 5.93
N PHE A 193 17.59 14.27 7.21
CA PHE A 193 16.54 13.59 7.97
C PHE A 193 15.20 14.35 7.98
N ARG A 194 15.23 15.67 8.20
CA ARG A 194 14.00 16.48 8.31
C ARG A 194 13.15 16.45 7.03
N THR A 195 13.80 16.53 5.86
CA THR A 195 13.12 16.44 4.56
C THR A 195 12.51 15.05 4.39
N PHE A 196 13.28 14.00 4.69
CA PHE A 196 12.82 12.63 4.58
C PHE A 196 11.65 12.30 5.53
N ASP A 197 11.75 12.69 6.81
CA ASP A 197 10.68 12.50 7.80
C ASP A 197 9.39 13.22 7.38
N THR A 198 9.48 14.50 7.00
CA THR A 198 8.32 15.28 6.55
C THR A 198 7.67 14.65 5.32
N LEU A 199 8.47 14.13 4.38
CA LEU A 199 7.99 13.42 3.20
C LEU A 199 7.21 12.15 3.57
N ILE A 200 7.78 11.31 4.44
CA ILE A 200 7.13 10.06 4.86
C ILE A 200 5.87 10.35 5.67
N GLN A 201 5.85 11.40 6.48
CA GLN A 201 4.64 11.87 7.17
C GLN A 201 3.57 12.32 6.18
N ALA A 202 3.91 13.06 5.13
CA ALA A 202 2.97 13.46 4.08
C ALA A 202 2.40 12.25 3.33
N ILE A 203 3.23 11.26 2.98
CA ILE A 203 2.79 10.00 2.37
C ILE A 203 1.85 9.23 3.31
N ASN A 204 2.19 9.12 4.61
CA ASN A 204 1.34 8.46 5.59
C ASN A 204 0.01 9.19 5.80
N GLN A 205 0.01 10.52 5.80
CA GLN A 205 -1.21 11.32 5.88
C GLN A 205 -2.10 11.07 4.65
N ALA A 206 -1.51 11.05 3.46
CA ALA A 206 -2.22 10.78 2.21
C ALA A 206 -2.89 9.39 2.22
N ARG A 207 -2.16 8.36 2.68
CA ARG A 207 -2.65 6.98 2.79
C ARG A 207 -3.77 6.84 3.82
N ARG A 208 -3.65 7.49 4.99
CA ARG A 208 -4.69 7.47 6.04
C ARG A 208 -5.98 8.16 5.57
N ARG A 209 -5.86 9.34 4.96
CA ARG A 209 -7.00 10.09 4.41
C ARG A 209 -7.73 9.33 3.31
N ALA A 210 -7.01 8.54 2.51
CA ALA A 210 -7.63 7.72 1.47
C ALA A 210 -8.47 6.55 2.00
N ARG A 211 -8.35 6.19 3.29
CA ARG A 211 -9.11 5.13 3.96
C ARG A 211 -10.27 5.64 4.82
N GLU A 212 -10.27 6.92 5.22
CA GLU A 212 -11.13 7.44 6.30
C GLU A 212 -12.65 7.34 6.04
N PHE A 213 -13.13 7.39 4.79
CA PHE A 213 -14.57 7.22 4.50
C PHE A 213 -15.05 5.77 4.38
N VAL A 214 -14.19 4.77 4.13
CA VAL A 214 -14.65 3.38 3.93
C VAL A 214 -15.22 2.88 5.24
N VAL A 215 -14.48 3.15 6.32
CA VAL A 215 -14.86 2.82 7.70
C VAL A 215 -16.11 3.59 8.18
N LYS A 216 -16.46 4.73 7.56
CA LYS A 216 -17.68 5.48 7.92
C LYS A 216 -18.91 4.95 7.19
N MET A 217 -18.81 4.62 5.91
CA MET A 217 -19.94 4.05 5.17
C MET A 217 -20.34 2.67 5.73
N ASP A 218 -19.36 1.86 6.14
CA ASP A 218 -19.64 0.55 6.73
C ASP A 218 -20.38 0.65 8.08
N LYS A 219 -20.18 1.74 8.84
CA LYS A 219 -20.88 1.94 10.13
C LYS A 219 -22.32 2.39 9.98
N ASP A 220 -22.63 3.09 8.89
CA ASP A 220 -23.96 3.65 8.66
C ASP A 220 -24.87 2.70 7.84
N GLN A 221 -24.32 1.66 7.21
CA GLN A 221 -25.07 0.69 6.39
C GLN A 221 -25.31 -0.68 7.06
N THR A 222 -24.85 -0.92 8.28
CA THR A 222 -24.95 -2.23 8.98
C THR A 222 -26.35 -2.65 9.48
N ASN A 223 -27.45 -2.05 9.02
CA ASN A 223 -28.79 -2.48 9.42
C ASN A 223 -29.44 -3.52 8.51
N ASP A 224 -28.89 -3.80 7.33
CA ASP A 224 -29.44 -4.84 6.44
C ASP A 224 -28.68 -6.16 6.68
N GLY A 225 -29.26 -6.99 7.56
CA GLY A 225 -28.70 -8.23 8.11
C GLY A 225 -28.50 -9.39 7.13
N ASN A 226 -28.22 -9.14 5.85
CA ASN A 226 -27.89 -10.18 4.89
C ASN A 226 -26.56 -9.87 4.19
N ASN A 227 -25.55 -10.68 4.55
CA ASN A 227 -24.32 -10.88 3.77
C ASN A 227 -23.32 -9.72 3.70
N LEU A 228 -23.21 -8.90 4.76
CA LEU A 228 -22.02 -8.07 4.94
C LEU A 228 -20.81 -8.98 5.23
N GLY A 229 -20.06 -9.20 4.16
CA GLY A 229 -18.93 -10.09 4.05
C GLY A 229 -17.97 -9.95 5.22
N LYS A 230 -17.54 -11.12 5.68
CA LYS A 230 -16.35 -11.34 6.49
C LYS A 230 -15.11 -10.92 5.69
N ASP A 231 -14.99 -9.63 5.39
CA ASP A 231 -13.91 -9.11 4.56
C ASP A 231 -12.62 -9.01 5.37
N TRP A 232 -11.58 -9.61 4.82
CA TRP A 232 -10.25 -9.60 5.40
C TRP A 232 -9.75 -8.18 5.66
N VAL A 233 -9.18 -7.97 6.84
CA VAL A 233 -8.63 -6.66 7.21
C VAL A 233 -7.18 -6.58 6.75
N VAL A 234 -6.93 -5.78 5.71
CA VAL A 234 -5.59 -5.50 5.20
C VAL A 234 -5.07 -4.17 5.75
N SER A 235 -4.12 -4.26 6.68
CA SER A 235 -3.40 -3.11 7.21
C SER A 235 -2.03 -2.99 6.56
N ILE A 236 -1.62 -1.76 6.27
CA ILE A 236 -0.29 -1.48 5.71
C ILE A 236 0.33 -0.38 6.54
N ASN A 237 1.49 -0.62 7.11
CA ASN A 237 2.26 0.33 7.89
C ASN A 237 3.47 0.81 7.08
N CYS A 238 3.79 2.10 7.17
CA CYS A 238 4.99 2.67 6.58
C CYS A 238 5.78 3.42 7.66
N ALA A 239 6.99 2.93 7.95
CA ALA A 239 7.95 3.58 8.84
C ALA A 239 9.20 3.98 8.06
N HIS A 240 10.00 4.88 8.62
CA HIS A 240 11.26 5.31 8.00
C HIS A 240 12.44 5.03 8.93
N LEU A 241 13.59 4.77 8.33
CA LEU A 241 14.90 4.66 8.96
C LEU A 241 15.83 5.63 8.23
N HIS A 242 16.73 6.29 8.96
CA HIS A 242 17.59 7.30 8.35
C HIS A 242 18.96 7.39 9.05
N PRO A 243 20.08 7.60 8.33
CA PRO A 243 21.41 7.68 8.95
C PRO A 243 21.51 8.70 10.08
N GLN A 244 20.86 9.84 9.87
CA GLN A 244 20.84 10.97 10.82
C GLN A 244 19.66 10.92 11.80
N TYR A 245 18.94 9.79 11.93
CA TYR A 245 17.80 9.68 12.84
C TYR A 245 18.22 9.98 14.29
N GLY A 246 17.46 10.83 14.99
CA GLY A 246 17.74 11.21 16.37
C GLY A 246 19.02 12.03 16.55
N MET A 247 19.62 12.56 15.47
CA MET A 247 20.64 13.60 15.60
C MET A 247 19.95 14.91 15.96
N GLN A 248 20.13 15.35 17.20
CA GLN A 248 19.64 16.64 17.66
C GLN A 248 20.41 17.77 16.96
N THR A 249 19.69 18.82 16.58
CA THR A 249 20.33 20.07 16.17
C THR A 249 21.01 20.76 17.35
N PRO A 250 22.01 21.64 17.11
CA PRO A 250 22.66 22.37 18.20
C PRO A 250 21.67 23.15 19.09
N GLU A 251 20.59 23.67 18.51
CA GLU A 251 19.52 24.36 19.23
C GLU A 251 18.71 23.42 20.13
N GLU A 252 18.36 22.23 19.62
CA GLU A 252 17.69 21.18 20.40
C GLU A 252 18.60 20.64 21.52
N GLN A 253 19.90 20.50 21.26
CA GLN A 253 20.88 20.10 22.28
C GLN A 253 20.96 21.13 23.41
N LEU A 254 21.07 22.42 23.08
CA LEU A 254 21.09 23.49 24.08
C LEU A 254 19.81 23.53 24.91
N THR A 255 18.67 23.27 24.28
CA THR A 255 17.38 23.22 24.97
C THR A 255 17.28 21.99 25.88
N SER A 256 17.76 20.84 25.42
CA SER A 256 17.87 19.61 26.23
C SER A 256 18.77 19.82 27.44
N MET A 257 19.93 20.46 27.26
CA MET A 257 20.87 20.75 28.37
C MET A 257 20.24 21.68 29.42
N LYS A 258 19.55 22.74 28.99
CA LYS A 258 18.84 23.63 29.92
C LYS A 258 17.75 22.90 30.70
N HIS A 259 17.02 22.00 30.04
CA HIS A 259 15.97 21.24 30.71
C HIS A 259 16.53 20.22 31.70
N GLU A 260 17.65 19.58 31.37
CA GLU A 260 18.37 18.67 32.27
C GLU A 260 18.95 19.40 33.49
N GLU A 261 19.41 20.65 33.32
CA GLU A 261 19.82 21.52 34.44
C GLU A 261 18.65 21.89 35.38
N GLU A 262 17.43 21.98 34.85
CA GLU A 262 16.21 22.33 35.61
C GLU A 262 15.57 21.12 36.33
N GLU A 263 15.56 19.92 35.72
CA GLU A 263 14.86 18.74 36.27
C GLU A 263 15.67 17.94 37.31
N GLY A 264 16.97 18.24 37.48
CA GLY A 264 17.78 17.85 38.65
C GLY A 264 18.10 16.36 38.83
N GLU A 265 17.38 15.44 38.18
CA GLU A 265 17.69 14.00 38.22
C GLU A 265 17.36 13.32 36.88
N VAL A 266 18.40 12.88 36.19
CA VAL A 266 18.29 12.19 34.90
C VAL A 266 18.26 10.69 35.13
N ASP A 267 17.17 10.01 34.76
CA ASP A 267 17.13 8.55 34.73
C ASP A 267 18.05 8.02 33.62
N LEU A 268 19.23 7.56 34.03
CA LEU A 268 20.25 6.99 33.15
C LEU A 268 19.72 5.78 32.36
N ASN A 269 18.84 4.98 32.95
CA ASN A 269 18.27 3.82 32.26
C ASN A 269 17.34 4.26 31.13
N LEU A 270 16.53 5.30 31.36
CA LEU A 270 15.65 5.86 30.35
C LEU A 270 16.44 6.51 29.21
N GLN A 271 17.52 7.24 29.51
CA GLN A 271 18.40 7.81 28.50
C GLN A 271 19.08 6.73 27.65
N GLU A 272 19.63 5.69 28.27
CA GLU A 272 20.26 4.58 27.55
C GLU A 272 19.23 3.86 26.66
N TYR A 273 18.02 3.63 27.17
CA TYR A 273 16.92 3.05 26.38
C TYR A 273 16.54 3.93 25.19
N LYS A 274 16.37 5.24 25.37
CA LYS A 274 16.10 6.19 24.28
C LYS A 274 17.21 6.15 23.22
N LYS A 275 18.47 6.17 23.66
CA LYS A 275 19.65 6.08 22.78
C LYS A 275 19.65 4.79 21.96
N GLN A 276 19.42 3.63 22.59
CA GLN A 276 19.35 2.33 21.89
C GLN A 276 18.19 2.29 20.89
N ARG A 277 17.02 2.81 21.27
CA ARG A 277 15.85 2.89 20.40
C ARG A 277 16.10 3.78 19.18
N ASP A 278 16.75 4.93 19.38
CA ASP A 278 17.06 5.87 18.31
C ASP A 278 18.20 5.34 17.41
N GLU A 279 19.19 4.63 17.97
CA GLU A 279 20.22 3.92 17.21
C GLU A 279 19.62 2.81 16.34
N ALA A 280 18.63 2.06 16.83
CA ALA A 280 17.92 1.07 16.03
C ALA A 280 17.13 1.67 14.85
N ARG A 281 16.88 2.99 14.86
CA ARG A 281 16.25 3.72 13.75
C ARG A 281 17.26 4.34 12.77
N ARG A 282 18.56 4.22 13.05
CA ARG A 282 19.64 4.71 12.18
C ARG A 282 20.10 3.65 11.20
N SER A 283 19.56 3.67 9.99
CA SER A 283 20.02 2.84 8.89
C SER A 283 21.23 3.47 8.16
N PRO A 284 22.07 2.68 7.46
CA PRO A 284 23.20 3.19 6.68
C PRO A 284 22.79 4.12 5.53
N TYR A 285 21.56 3.97 5.03
CA TYR A 285 20.96 4.77 3.97
C TYR A 285 19.53 5.16 4.36
N PRO A 286 18.94 6.24 3.81
CA PRO A 286 17.51 6.49 3.93
C PRO A 286 16.72 5.27 3.47
N SER A 287 15.83 4.77 4.33
CA SER A 287 15.06 3.55 4.06
C SER A 287 13.61 3.68 4.52
N VAL A 288 12.70 3.05 3.79
CA VAL A 288 11.27 2.96 4.12
C VAL A 288 10.92 1.51 4.41
N ILE A 289 10.31 1.25 5.55
CA ILE A 289 9.78 -0.07 5.91
C ILE A 289 8.30 -0.07 5.52
N VAL A 290 7.91 -0.94 4.59
CA VAL A 290 6.52 -1.20 4.23
C VAL A 290 6.13 -2.56 4.80
N GLU A 291 5.24 -2.57 5.79
CA GLU A 291 4.73 -3.79 6.38
C GLU A 291 3.26 -3.97 5.99
N VAL A 292 2.90 -5.13 5.45
CA VAL A 292 1.50 -5.53 5.29
C VAL A 292 1.14 -6.58 6.34
N GLN A 293 -0.05 -6.43 6.92
CA GLN A 293 -0.70 -7.46 7.72
C GLN A 293 -2.09 -7.71 7.15
N SER A 294 -2.41 -8.97 6.89
CA SER A 294 -3.75 -9.43 6.50
C SER A 294 -4.26 -10.36 7.58
N THR A 295 -5.30 -9.93 8.29
CA THR A 295 -5.91 -10.67 9.39
C THR A 295 -7.33 -11.06 9.02
N PRO A 296 -7.78 -12.28 9.41
CA PRO A 296 -9.16 -12.64 9.21
C PRO A 296 -10.05 -11.66 9.97
N PRO A 297 -11.31 -11.49 9.53
CA PRO A 297 -12.29 -10.68 10.24
C PRO A 297 -12.39 -11.13 11.70
N PRO A 298 -12.61 -10.21 12.64
CA PRO A 298 -12.82 -10.60 14.02
C PRO A 298 -14.02 -11.56 14.10
N ASP A 299 -13.82 -12.71 14.72
CA ASP A 299 -14.90 -13.68 14.92
C ASP A 299 -15.80 -13.20 16.07
N PHE A 300 -16.71 -12.28 15.76
CA PHE A 300 -17.76 -11.86 16.70
C PHE A 300 -18.82 -12.95 16.91
N GLY A 301 -18.82 -13.99 16.07
CA GLY A 301 -19.83 -15.05 16.03
C GLY A 301 -19.55 -16.21 16.99
N ALA A 302 -18.32 -16.69 17.10
CA ALA A 302 -18.02 -17.88 17.93
C ALA A 302 -18.25 -17.64 19.43
N ALA A 303 -17.96 -16.43 19.94
CA ALA A 303 -18.23 -16.08 21.34
C ALA A 303 -19.72 -15.82 21.61
N ALA A 304 -20.44 -15.28 20.62
CA ALA A 304 -21.88 -15.06 20.72
C ALA A 304 -22.64 -16.39 20.62
N ALA A 305 -22.30 -17.26 19.67
CA ALA A 305 -22.92 -18.58 19.50
C ALA A 305 -22.74 -19.48 20.73
N ALA A 306 -21.59 -19.45 21.41
CA ALA A 306 -21.42 -20.18 22.68
C ALA A 306 -22.32 -19.64 23.82
N ALA A 307 -22.66 -18.35 23.80
CA ALA A 307 -23.60 -17.74 24.75
C ALA A 307 -25.08 -17.96 24.34
N THR A 308 -25.37 -18.10 23.05
CA THR A 308 -26.72 -18.37 22.54
C THR A 308 -27.06 -19.86 22.54
N GLU A 309 -26.11 -20.77 22.33
CA GLU A 309 -26.30 -22.24 22.45
C GLU A 309 -26.59 -22.65 23.90
N ALA A 310 -26.03 -21.94 24.89
CA ALA A 310 -26.41 -22.11 26.30
C ALA A 310 -27.87 -21.66 26.59
N LYS A 311 -28.51 -20.95 25.66
CA LYS A 311 -29.88 -20.42 25.78
C LYS A 311 -30.87 -21.04 24.78
N ALA A 312 -30.39 -21.66 23.71
CA ALA A 312 -31.19 -22.28 22.64
C ALA A 312 -31.48 -23.78 22.88
N ALA A 313 -30.96 -24.38 23.96
CA ALA A 313 -31.32 -25.72 24.39
C ALA A 313 -32.75 -25.85 24.97
N SER A 314 -33.64 -24.86 24.77
CA SER A 314 -35.03 -24.89 25.24
C SER A 314 -36.10 -24.41 24.26
N GLU A 315 -35.80 -24.27 22.96
CA GLU A 315 -36.85 -24.00 21.96
C GLU A 315 -36.76 -24.99 20.80
N GLU A 316 -37.82 -25.78 20.65
CA GLU A 316 -38.02 -26.67 19.51
C GLU A 316 -38.11 -25.85 18.21
N PRO A 317 -37.45 -26.29 17.12
CA PRO A 317 -37.53 -25.63 15.84
C PRO A 317 -38.95 -25.74 15.29
N LYS A 318 -39.56 -24.59 14.99
CA LYS A 318 -40.74 -24.56 14.10
C LYS A 318 -40.28 -24.94 12.68
N PRO A 319 -41.07 -25.76 11.96
CA PRO A 319 -40.75 -26.11 10.59
C PRO A 319 -40.88 -24.85 9.72
N ASP A 320 -39.78 -24.43 9.11
CA ASP A 320 -39.79 -23.42 8.06
C ASP A 320 -40.51 -23.98 6.83
N ASP A 321 -41.31 -23.13 6.18
CA ASP A 321 -42.10 -23.44 4.99
C ASP A 321 -41.21 -24.06 3.90
N ASP A 322 -41.52 -25.31 3.55
CA ASP A 322 -40.86 -26.08 2.50
C ASP A 322 -40.94 -25.35 1.16
N VAL A 323 -39.78 -24.98 0.60
CA VAL A 323 -39.64 -24.66 -0.82
C VAL A 323 -40.05 -25.89 -1.61
N THR A 324 -41.20 -25.83 -2.25
CA THR A 324 -41.76 -26.99 -2.95
C THR A 324 -41.03 -27.23 -4.26
N SER A 325 -40.98 -28.49 -4.71
CA SER A 325 -40.39 -28.84 -6.01
C SER A 325 -41.05 -28.12 -7.21
N ASP A 326 -42.26 -27.59 -7.02
CA ASP A 326 -42.98 -26.80 -8.01
C ASP A 326 -42.42 -25.36 -8.13
N ASP A 327 -41.86 -24.81 -7.05
CA ASP A 327 -41.19 -23.50 -7.07
C ASP A 327 -39.85 -23.59 -7.81
N VAL A 328 -39.14 -24.70 -7.65
CA VAL A 328 -37.91 -25.00 -8.41
C VAL A 328 -38.23 -25.15 -9.90
N LYS A 329 -39.31 -25.86 -10.27
CA LYS A 329 -39.75 -25.98 -11.67
C LYS A 329 -40.19 -24.66 -12.29
N LYS A 330 -40.84 -23.78 -11.52
CA LYS A 330 -41.20 -22.42 -11.99
C LYS A 330 -39.96 -21.59 -12.28
N LEU A 331 -38.93 -21.68 -11.43
CA LEU A 331 -37.66 -21.01 -11.66
C LEU A 331 -36.94 -21.55 -12.89
N GLU A 332 -36.87 -22.89 -13.05
CA GLU A 332 -36.28 -23.51 -14.25
C GLU A 332 -37.03 -23.11 -15.53
N ALA A 333 -38.36 -22.98 -15.49
CA ALA A 333 -39.16 -22.51 -16.63
C ALA A 333 -38.88 -21.03 -16.96
N LEU A 334 -38.75 -20.16 -15.95
CA LEU A 334 -38.40 -18.74 -16.13
C LEU A 334 -36.99 -18.55 -16.73
N PHE A 335 -36.02 -19.36 -16.30
CA PHE A 335 -34.67 -19.34 -16.85
C PHE A 335 -34.59 -20.00 -18.24
N GLY A 336 -35.35 -21.06 -18.48
CA GLY A 336 -35.46 -21.71 -19.79
C GLY A 336 -36.10 -20.80 -20.86
N MET A 337 -37.13 -20.03 -20.50
CA MET A 337 -37.75 -19.05 -21.40
C MET A 337 -36.83 -17.86 -21.71
N SER A 338 -35.97 -17.47 -20.76
CA SER A 338 -34.99 -16.40 -20.94
C SER A 338 -33.80 -16.82 -21.83
N ALA A 339 -33.49 -18.11 -21.90
CA ALA A 339 -32.43 -18.64 -22.77
C ALA A 339 -32.90 -18.95 -24.20
N ALA A 340 -34.19 -19.24 -24.40
CA ALA A 340 -34.76 -19.63 -25.70
C ALA A 340 -34.99 -18.46 -26.69
N THR A 341 -34.79 -17.22 -26.28
CA THR A 341 -34.96 -16.02 -27.13
C THR A 341 -33.71 -15.59 -27.89
N LYS A 342 -32.58 -16.29 -27.76
CA LYS A 342 -31.40 -16.09 -28.63
C LYS A 342 -31.48 -17.01 -29.86
N LYS A 343 -32.32 -16.66 -30.83
CA LYS A 343 -32.02 -17.02 -32.22
C LYS A 343 -31.03 -16.00 -32.76
N ALA A 344 -29.94 -16.48 -33.35
CA ALA A 344 -28.83 -15.65 -33.84
C ALA A 344 -29.17 -14.80 -35.08
N ASP A 345 -30.38 -14.96 -35.63
CA ASP A 345 -30.83 -14.29 -36.86
C ASP A 345 -32.07 -13.42 -36.59
N ASP A 346 -32.00 -12.55 -35.59
CA ASP A 346 -33.09 -11.62 -35.29
C ASP A 346 -32.95 -10.35 -36.17
N PRO A 347 -33.89 -10.07 -37.09
CA PRO A 347 -33.84 -8.91 -37.99
C PRO A 347 -33.72 -7.57 -37.27
N PHE A 348 -33.99 -7.54 -35.96
CA PHE A 348 -33.79 -6.39 -35.09
C PHE A 348 -32.32 -5.97 -34.97
N TYR A 349 -31.37 -6.91 -34.84
CA TYR A 349 -29.94 -6.57 -34.72
C TYR A 349 -29.34 -6.16 -36.07
N ASP A 350 -29.83 -6.75 -37.17
CA ASP A 350 -29.47 -6.30 -38.52
C ASP A 350 -30.05 -4.92 -38.81
N ALA A 351 -31.31 -4.65 -38.45
CA ALA A 351 -31.91 -3.33 -38.57
C ALA A 351 -31.23 -2.29 -37.66
N LEU A 352 -30.73 -2.68 -36.48
CA LEU A 352 -29.86 -1.83 -35.65
C LEU A 352 -28.52 -1.58 -36.36
N GLY A 353 -27.88 -2.60 -36.91
CA GLY A 353 -26.63 -2.47 -37.67
C GLY A 353 -26.77 -1.58 -38.91
N GLU A 354 -27.89 -1.68 -39.63
CA GLU A 354 -28.22 -0.90 -40.82
C GLU A 354 -28.69 0.53 -40.48
N ALA A 355 -29.47 0.72 -39.41
CA ALA A 355 -29.91 2.04 -38.94
C ALA A 355 -28.75 2.84 -38.30
N PHE A 356 -27.80 2.15 -37.66
CA PHE A 356 -26.49 2.71 -37.28
C PHE A 356 -25.48 2.70 -38.44
N GLY A 357 -25.94 2.34 -39.66
CA GLY A 357 -25.16 2.20 -40.87
C GLY A 357 -24.11 3.29 -41.05
N ASN A 358 -22.85 2.87 -41.18
CA ASN A 358 -21.66 3.66 -41.52
C ASN A 358 -21.34 4.90 -40.67
N LYS A 359 -22.20 5.30 -39.74
CA LYS A 359 -21.81 6.15 -38.61
C LYS A 359 -21.21 5.20 -37.60
N GLN A 360 -19.91 4.91 -37.75
CA GLN A 360 -19.12 4.45 -36.61
C GLN A 360 -19.52 5.34 -35.44
N ILE A 361 -20.25 4.78 -34.47
CA ILE A 361 -20.41 5.40 -33.16
C ILE A 361 -18.98 5.43 -32.65
N ALA A 362 -18.26 6.51 -32.94
CA ALA A 362 -16.91 6.71 -32.49
C ALA A 362 -17.04 6.71 -30.99
N ALA A 363 -16.76 5.56 -30.36
CA ALA A 363 -16.90 5.37 -28.94
C ALA A 363 -16.01 6.42 -28.30
N GLN A 364 -16.62 7.51 -27.82
CA GLN A 364 -15.87 8.63 -27.29
C GLN A 364 -15.18 8.12 -26.04
N THR A 365 -13.85 8.00 -26.14
CA THR A 365 -13.09 7.54 -24.99
C THR A 365 -13.09 8.64 -23.94
N PRO A 366 -12.98 8.31 -22.64
CA PRO A 366 -12.84 9.33 -21.61
C PRO A 366 -11.69 10.33 -21.85
N LEU A 367 -10.63 9.87 -22.53
CA LEU A 367 -9.51 10.72 -22.93
C LEU A 367 -9.93 11.73 -24.00
N THR A 368 -10.65 11.29 -25.03
CA THR A 368 -11.18 12.16 -26.10
C THR A 368 -12.16 13.19 -25.54
N LEU A 369 -13.03 12.79 -24.60
CA LEU A 369 -13.94 13.68 -23.89
C LEU A 369 -13.18 14.76 -23.12
N ALA A 370 -12.15 14.37 -22.35
CA ALA A 370 -11.30 15.32 -21.62
C ALA A 370 -10.59 16.27 -22.57
N GLN A 371 -10.00 15.76 -23.66
CA GLN A 371 -9.26 16.56 -24.64
C GLN A 371 -10.16 17.62 -25.28
N ASN A 372 -11.33 17.22 -25.79
CA ASN A 372 -12.29 18.13 -26.40
C ASN A 372 -12.74 19.20 -25.40
N TRP A 373 -13.07 18.80 -24.17
CA TRP A 373 -13.49 19.74 -23.13
C TRP A 373 -12.37 20.73 -22.77
N VAL A 374 -11.13 20.27 -22.60
CA VAL A 374 -9.98 21.13 -22.26
C VAL A 374 -9.68 22.11 -23.39
N LEU A 375 -9.77 21.69 -24.66
CA LEU A 375 -9.61 22.56 -25.82
C LEU A 375 -10.62 23.72 -25.83
N GLU A 376 -11.84 23.47 -25.37
CA GLU A 376 -12.92 24.46 -25.34
C GLU A 376 -12.88 25.36 -24.08
N ASN A 377 -12.42 24.83 -22.94
CA ASN A 377 -12.63 25.45 -21.63
C ASN A 377 -11.35 25.90 -20.90
N ASP A 378 -10.16 25.38 -21.24
CA ASP A 378 -8.90 25.82 -20.62
C ASP A 378 -8.14 26.78 -21.56
N PRO A 379 -8.23 28.10 -21.36
CA PRO A 379 -7.57 29.07 -22.24
C PRO A 379 -6.04 29.03 -22.13
N ALA A 380 -5.49 28.39 -21.10
CA ALA A 380 -4.05 28.20 -20.94
C ALA A 380 -3.58 26.85 -21.52
N PHE A 381 -4.45 26.10 -22.20
CA PHE A 381 -4.05 24.93 -22.97
C PHE A 381 -3.17 25.34 -24.16
N ASN A 382 -2.06 24.62 -24.35
CA ASN A 382 -1.18 24.78 -25.50
C ASN A 382 -0.88 23.41 -26.10
N GLN A 383 -1.25 23.20 -27.36
CA GLN A 383 -1.13 21.91 -28.04
C GLN A 383 0.32 21.41 -28.19
N GLU A 384 1.31 22.32 -28.25
CA GLU A 384 2.72 21.95 -28.44
C GLU A 384 3.42 21.56 -27.14
N SER A 385 3.04 22.19 -26.02
CA SER A 385 3.69 21.94 -24.73
C SER A 385 2.88 21.00 -23.83
N SER A 386 1.57 20.96 -24.00
CA SER A 386 0.70 20.21 -23.10
C SER A 386 0.60 18.74 -23.46
N THR A 387 0.56 17.88 -22.44
CA THR A 387 0.42 16.43 -22.62
C THR A 387 -0.84 15.90 -21.97
N PHE A 388 -1.45 14.88 -22.57
CA PHE A 388 -2.54 14.13 -21.95
C PHE A 388 -2.09 12.71 -21.69
N THR A 389 -2.34 12.22 -20.49
CA THR A 389 -2.14 10.83 -20.13
C THR A 389 -3.41 10.28 -19.48
N LYS A 390 -3.63 8.97 -19.60
CA LYS A 390 -4.82 8.30 -19.06
C LYS A 390 -4.35 7.16 -18.19
N SER A 391 -4.90 7.06 -16.98
CA SER A 391 -4.67 5.92 -16.11
C SER A 391 -5.96 5.26 -15.67
N ASN A 392 -5.96 3.94 -15.65
CA ASN A 392 -7.08 3.14 -15.15
C ASN A 392 -6.66 2.52 -13.80
N THR A 393 -6.58 3.36 -12.77
CA THR A 393 -6.12 2.95 -11.44
C THR A 393 -7.27 2.46 -10.57
N HIS A 394 -7.22 1.20 -10.15
CA HIS A 394 -8.22 0.61 -9.24
C HIS A 394 -7.97 0.99 -7.78
N HIS A 395 -6.71 1.18 -7.36
CA HIS A 395 -6.33 1.56 -6.01
C HIS A 395 -5.80 2.99 -5.96
N VAL A 396 -6.02 3.66 -4.83
CA VAL A 396 -5.49 5.02 -4.59
C VAL A 396 -3.97 5.07 -4.60
N ASP A 397 -3.32 4.02 -4.09
CA ASP A 397 -1.86 3.91 -4.07
C ASP A 397 -1.31 3.86 -5.51
N ALA A 398 -2.04 3.20 -6.44
CA ALA A 398 -1.70 3.19 -7.86
C ALA A 398 -1.85 4.56 -8.51
N ALA A 399 -2.87 5.33 -8.11
CA ALA A 399 -3.08 6.69 -8.63
C ALA A 399 -1.94 7.62 -8.20
N TYR A 400 -1.51 7.54 -6.93
CA TYR A 400 -0.33 8.29 -6.47
C TYR A 400 0.94 7.85 -7.22
N GLU A 401 1.21 6.54 -7.32
CA GLU A 401 2.33 6.00 -8.10
C GLU A 401 2.34 6.59 -9.52
N TYR A 402 1.20 6.54 -10.21
CA TYR A 402 1.08 7.03 -11.58
C TYR A 402 1.37 8.53 -11.69
N VAL A 403 0.84 9.34 -10.77
CA VAL A 403 1.06 10.80 -10.76
C VAL A 403 2.54 11.14 -10.56
N PHE A 404 3.20 10.50 -9.60
CA PHE A 404 4.62 10.79 -9.33
C PHE A 404 5.57 10.25 -10.41
N ASN A 405 5.24 9.12 -11.04
CA ASN A 405 5.98 8.63 -12.22
C ASN A 405 5.83 9.57 -13.42
N ASN A 406 4.62 10.11 -13.65
CA ASN A 406 4.42 11.13 -14.69
C ASN A 406 5.18 12.41 -14.37
N LEU A 407 5.18 12.83 -13.10
CA LEU A 407 5.91 14.02 -12.66
C LEU A 407 7.42 13.87 -12.84
N ALA A 408 7.96 12.69 -12.53
CA ALA A 408 9.36 12.36 -12.81
C ALA A 408 9.69 12.40 -14.30
N MET A 409 8.86 11.77 -15.15
CA MET A 409 9.04 11.82 -16.60
C MET A 409 9.03 13.26 -17.14
N LEU A 410 8.12 14.11 -16.64
CA LEU A 410 8.06 15.51 -17.05
C LEU A 410 9.27 16.30 -16.57
N ASN A 411 9.72 16.06 -15.33
CA ASN A 411 10.87 16.72 -14.74
C ASN A 411 12.16 16.39 -15.52
N ALA A 412 12.33 15.14 -15.93
CA ALA A 412 13.46 14.69 -16.76
C ALA A 412 13.49 15.31 -18.17
N GLN A 413 12.34 15.82 -18.65
CA GLN A 413 12.24 16.50 -19.95
C GLN A 413 12.51 18.01 -19.88
N GLU A 414 12.91 18.54 -18.70
CA GLU A 414 13.13 19.97 -18.45
C GLU A 414 11.91 20.82 -18.87
N PRO A 415 10.81 20.74 -18.11
CA PRO A 415 9.53 21.24 -18.55
C PRO A 415 9.56 22.77 -18.67
N LYS A 416 8.90 23.29 -19.71
CA LYS A 416 8.83 24.73 -19.96
C LYS A 416 7.89 25.40 -18.96
N ARG A 417 8.17 26.66 -18.63
CA ARG A 417 7.26 27.51 -17.85
C ARG A 417 5.87 27.56 -18.50
N GLY A 418 4.83 27.29 -17.73
CA GLY A 418 3.44 27.19 -18.19
C GLY A 418 3.06 25.85 -18.82
N GLN A 419 3.98 24.88 -18.91
CA GLN A 419 3.67 23.55 -19.43
C GLN A 419 2.66 22.85 -18.52
N LYS A 420 1.61 22.29 -19.13
CA LYS A 420 0.55 21.56 -18.44
C LYS A 420 0.55 20.08 -18.81
N SER A 421 0.35 19.21 -17.83
CA SER A 421 0.07 17.80 -18.04
C SER A 421 -1.29 17.44 -17.47
N TYR A 422 -2.15 16.88 -18.31
CA TYR A 422 -3.53 16.52 -17.99
C TYR A 422 -3.61 15.01 -17.80
N ILE A 423 -3.76 14.58 -16.55
CA ILE A 423 -3.86 13.17 -16.18
C ILE A 423 -5.35 12.82 -16.02
N VAL A 424 -5.90 12.09 -16.98
CA VAL A 424 -7.30 11.67 -17.02
C VAL A 424 -7.48 10.38 -16.22
N LEU A 425 -8.35 10.43 -15.21
CA LEU A 425 -8.60 9.35 -14.25
C LEU A 425 -10.08 8.94 -14.31
N PRO A 426 -10.53 8.26 -15.38
CA PRO A 426 -11.96 8.04 -15.64
C PRO A 426 -12.61 7.05 -14.67
N LYS A 427 -11.83 6.14 -14.09
CA LYS A 427 -12.28 5.23 -13.03
C LYS A 427 -11.62 5.61 -11.71
N PHE A 428 -11.53 6.91 -11.44
CA PHE A 428 -10.95 7.38 -10.20
C PHE A 428 -11.73 6.81 -9.02
N LEU A 429 -11.14 5.78 -8.42
CA LEU A 429 -11.44 5.28 -7.08
C LEU A 429 -12.89 4.86 -6.80
N PRO A 430 -13.44 3.84 -7.52
CA PRO A 430 -14.66 3.20 -7.04
C PRO A 430 -14.49 2.54 -5.66
N THR A 431 -13.24 2.24 -5.26
CA THR A 431 -12.91 1.49 -4.03
C THR A 431 -12.26 2.35 -2.93
N SER A 432 -11.98 3.63 -3.20
CA SER A 432 -11.36 4.50 -2.19
C SER A 432 -12.31 5.58 -1.73
N ALA A 433 -12.17 5.83 -0.44
CA ALA A 433 -12.94 6.76 0.34
C ALA A 433 -12.62 8.23 0.12
N THR A 434 -11.67 8.58 -0.75
CA THR A 434 -11.28 9.98 -0.94
C THR A 434 -12.01 10.59 -2.13
N SER A 435 -12.50 11.81 -1.96
CA SER A 435 -12.90 12.62 -3.11
C SER A 435 -11.67 12.96 -3.98
N PHE A 436 -11.92 13.24 -5.25
CA PHE A 436 -10.89 13.62 -6.21
C PHE A 436 -10.10 14.85 -5.76
N ASP A 437 -10.79 15.87 -5.24
CA ASP A 437 -10.14 17.08 -4.73
C ASP A 437 -9.27 16.83 -3.51
N ARG A 438 -9.71 15.94 -2.60
CA ARG A 438 -8.89 15.57 -1.44
C ARG A 438 -7.61 14.85 -1.87
N PHE A 439 -7.71 13.96 -2.86
CA PHE A 439 -6.56 13.30 -3.46
C PHE A 439 -5.60 14.30 -4.11
N ALA A 440 -6.10 15.21 -4.94
CA ALA A 440 -5.29 16.27 -5.53
C ALA A 440 -4.62 17.16 -4.47
N GLY A 441 -5.35 17.47 -3.38
CA GLY A 441 -4.80 18.17 -2.23
C GLY A 441 -3.66 17.41 -1.54
N GLN A 442 -3.74 16.08 -1.43
CA GLN A 442 -2.63 15.27 -0.91
C GLN A 442 -1.43 15.22 -1.86
N VAL A 443 -1.67 15.11 -3.17
CA VAL A 443 -0.60 15.22 -4.19
C VAL A 443 0.11 16.57 -4.03
N SER A 444 -0.64 17.66 -3.91
CA SER A 444 -0.08 19.00 -3.68
C SER A 444 0.70 19.09 -2.36
N ASN A 445 0.20 18.50 -1.27
CA ASN A 445 0.91 18.48 0.01
C ASN A 445 2.23 17.72 -0.06
N ILE A 446 2.27 16.59 -0.77
CA ILE A 446 3.52 15.84 -0.99
C ILE A 446 4.49 16.65 -1.86
N ILE A 447 4.01 17.31 -2.94
CA ILE A 447 4.86 18.16 -3.77
C ILE A 447 5.46 19.33 -2.99
N ARG A 448 4.72 19.92 -2.04
CA ARG A 448 5.19 21.05 -1.20
C ARG A 448 6.36 20.68 -0.29
N VAL A 449 6.49 19.40 0.07
CA VAL A 449 7.59 18.92 0.92
C VAL A 449 8.81 18.48 0.10
N MET A 450 8.71 18.45 -1.23
CA MET A 450 9.80 18.10 -2.15
C MET A 450 10.55 19.39 -2.57
N PRO A 451 11.79 19.61 -2.10
CA PRO A 451 12.53 20.85 -2.38
C PRO A 451 12.66 21.17 -3.87
N SER A 452 12.90 20.16 -4.72
CA SER A 452 13.04 20.32 -6.17
C SER A 452 11.77 20.80 -6.89
N LEU A 453 10.59 20.61 -6.29
CA LEU A 453 9.29 20.83 -6.94
C LEU A 453 8.38 21.86 -6.29
N LYS A 454 8.52 22.10 -4.98
CA LYS A 454 7.57 22.88 -4.16
C LYS A 454 7.19 24.24 -4.73
N GLU A 455 8.12 24.90 -5.43
CA GLU A 455 7.94 26.22 -6.04
C GLU A 455 7.68 26.15 -7.54
N LYS A 456 7.97 25.01 -8.17
CA LYS A 456 7.90 24.82 -9.62
C LYS A 456 6.58 24.20 -10.09
N VAL A 457 5.88 23.46 -9.24
CA VAL A 457 4.69 22.70 -9.64
C VAL A 457 3.45 23.18 -8.91
N VAL A 458 2.35 23.29 -9.65
CA VAL A 458 1.00 23.47 -9.09
C VAL A 458 0.09 22.35 -9.59
N VAL A 459 -0.78 21.89 -8.70
CA VAL A 459 -1.80 20.90 -9.00
C VAL A 459 -3.17 21.58 -8.96
N SER A 460 -3.97 21.36 -10.00
CA SER A 460 -5.39 21.74 -10.06
C SER A 460 -6.22 20.56 -10.58
N THR A 461 -7.54 20.66 -10.48
CA THR A 461 -8.47 19.60 -10.88
C THR A 461 -9.54 20.14 -11.82
N PHE A 462 -10.00 19.29 -12.74
CA PHE A 462 -11.30 19.42 -13.38
C PHE A 462 -12.12 18.17 -13.05
N HIS A 463 -13.38 18.35 -12.65
CA HIS A 463 -14.20 17.24 -12.15
C HIS A 463 -15.67 17.41 -12.54
N PRO A 464 -16.42 16.32 -12.81
CA PRO A 464 -17.84 16.39 -13.16
C PRO A 464 -18.71 17.05 -12.08
N GLU A 465 -18.30 16.93 -10.83
CA GLU A 465 -19.05 17.43 -9.67
C GLU A 465 -18.67 18.88 -9.27
N HIS A 466 -17.75 19.52 -9.98
CA HIS A 466 -17.40 20.90 -9.66
C HIS A 466 -18.59 21.85 -9.86
N VAL A 467 -18.80 22.74 -8.89
CA VAL A 467 -19.89 23.72 -8.93
C VAL A 467 -19.67 24.72 -10.08
N MET A 468 -18.42 25.16 -10.29
CA MET A 468 -18.08 26.11 -11.34
C MET A 468 -18.03 25.43 -12.71
N ALA A 469 -18.82 25.95 -13.67
CA ALA A 469 -18.90 25.43 -15.03
C ALA A 469 -17.53 25.42 -15.75
N SER A 470 -16.69 26.43 -15.50
CA SER A 470 -15.33 26.53 -16.08
C SER A 470 -14.37 25.42 -15.65
N THR A 471 -14.70 24.68 -14.59
CA THR A 471 -13.88 23.56 -14.08
C THR A 471 -14.63 22.23 -14.11
N ARG A 472 -15.85 22.21 -14.67
CA ARG A 472 -16.73 21.05 -14.71
C ARG A 472 -16.47 20.23 -15.98
N CYS A 473 -15.45 19.39 -15.92
CA CYS A 473 -15.12 18.45 -17.00
C CYS A 473 -15.99 17.18 -16.91
N PRO A 474 -16.43 16.59 -18.03
CA PRO A 474 -17.21 15.34 -18.02
C PRO A 474 -16.48 14.13 -17.42
N VAL A 475 -15.17 14.22 -17.20
CA VAL A 475 -14.35 13.19 -16.55
C VAL A 475 -13.38 13.81 -15.56
N PRO A 476 -12.94 13.10 -14.50
CA PRO A 476 -11.92 13.57 -13.60
C PRO A 476 -10.56 13.77 -14.30
N VAL A 477 -10.00 14.98 -14.20
CA VAL A 477 -8.69 15.33 -14.76
C VAL A 477 -7.86 16.03 -13.69
N LEU A 478 -6.69 15.48 -13.40
CA LEU A 478 -5.67 16.10 -12.55
C LEU A 478 -4.73 16.89 -13.46
N VAL A 479 -4.55 18.17 -13.20
CA VAL A 479 -3.72 19.05 -14.03
C VAL A 479 -2.47 19.42 -13.24
N ILE A 480 -1.31 19.05 -13.77
CA ILE A 480 0.01 19.44 -13.27
C ILE A 480 0.49 20.61 -14.11
N THR A 481 0.74 21.76 -13.49
CA THR A 481 1.23 22.97 -14.17
C THR A 481 2.63 23.31 -13.67
N TRP A 482 3.58 23.46 -14.59
CA TRP A 482 4.92 23.97 -14.31
C TRP A 482 4.93 25.49 -14.34
N LYS A 483 5.48 26.12 -13.30
CA LYS A 483 5.39 27.57 -13.02
C LYS A 483 6.42 28.45 -13.72
#